data_AF-A0A536UXD5-F1
#
_entry.id   AF-A0A536UXD5-F1
#
_cell.length_a   1.000
_cell.length_b   1.000
_cell.length_c   1.000
_cell.angle_alpha   90.00
_cell.angle_beta   90.00
_cell.angle_gamma   90.00
#
_symmetry.space_group_name_H-M   'P 1'
#
loop_
_entity.id
_entity.type
_entity.pdbx_description
1 polymer ?
#
loop_
_entity_poly.entity_id
_entity_poly.type
_entity_poly.pdbx_seq_one_letter_code
_entity_poly.pdbx_strand_id
1 'polypeptide(L)' 'LVLEAMKMEHTIHAPRKGVVKAFRFAPGDQVSDGADLVELEEAS' A
#
# COMPACT_ATOMS: atom_id res chain seq x y z
N LEU A 1 2.36 4.43 2.54
CA LEU A 1 2.19 4.63 1.07
C LEU A 1 1.10 5.68 0.85
N VAL A 2 1.12 6.40 -0.27
CA VAL A 2 0.13 7.46 -0.56
C VAL A 2 -0.67 7.03 -1.78
N LEU A 3 -1.99 7.12 -1.69
CA LEU A 3 -2.93 6.79 -2.75
C LEU A 3 -3.73 8.05 -3.10
N GLU A 4 -3.81 8.38 -4.38
CA GLU A 4 -4.67 9.46 -4.84
C GLU A 4 -6.05 8.89 -5.23
N ALA A 5 -7.11 9.41 -4.62
CA ALA A 5 -8.48 9.12 -5.03
C ALA A 5 -9.32 10.40 -4.98
N MET A 6 -10.13 10.66 -6.00
CA MET A 6 -11.05 11.81 -6.04
C MET A 6 -10.36 13.16 -5.77
N LYS A 7 -9.13 13.36 -6.28
CA LYS A 7 -8.27 14.55 -6.05
C LYS A 7 -7.79 14.72 -4.60
N MET A 8 -7.87 13.66 -3.81
CA MET A 8 -7.44 13.63 -2.42
C MET A 8 -6.32 12.61 -2.25
N GLU A 9 -5.30 12.99 -1.51
CA GLU A 9 -4.23 12.08 -1.10
C GLU A 9 -4.60 11.37 0.20
N HIS A 10 -4.49 10.04 0.18
CA HIS A 10 -4.75 9.16 1.31
C HIS A 10 -3.46 8.47 1.73
N THR A 11 -2.99 8.77 2.93
CA THR A 11 -1.83 8.10 3.51
C THR A 11 -2.26 6.78 4.15
N ILE A 12 -1.79 5.67 3.58
CA ILE A 12 -1.97 4.33 4.12
C ILE A 12 -0.76 3.99 5.00
N HIS A 13 -1.06 3.73 6.27
CA HIS A 13 -0.08 3.33 7.28
C HIS A 13 -0.05 1.81 7.42
N ALA A 14 1.12 1.27 7.74
CA ALA A 14 1.25 -0.15 8.07
C ALA A 14 0.48 -0.44 9.38
N PRO A 15 -0.35 -1.50 9.44
CA PRO A 15 -1.12 -1.83 10.64
C PRO A 15 -0.25 -2.38 11.78
N ARG A 16 0.95 -2.86 11.47
CA ARG A 16 1.92 -3.43 12.42
C ARG A 16 3.35 -3.21 11.94
N LYS A 17 4.31 -3.42 12.84
CA LYS A 17 5.74 -3.51 12.47
C LYS A 17 5.99 -4.77 11.64
N GLY A 18 6.84 -4.66 10.64
CA GLY A 18 7.09 -5.72 9.69
C GLY A 18 8.12 -5.34 8.64
N VAL A 19 8.43 -6.29 7.76
CA VAL A 19 9.30 -6.08 6.60
C VAL A 19 8.45 -6.12 5.34
N VAL A 20 8.65 -5.15 4.45
CA VAL A 20 8.00 -5.13 3.13
C VAL A 20 8.64 -6.20 2.26
N LYS A 21 7.86 -7.21 1.88
CA LYS A 21 8.31 -8.31 1.03
C LYS A 21 8.10 -8.00 -0.45
N ALA A 22 6.98 -7.36 -0.81
CA ALA A 22 6.68 -6.99 -2.18
C ALA A 22 5.72 -5.80 -2.26
N PHE A 23 5.89 -4.98 -3.29
CA PHE A 23 4.88 -4.02 -3.77
C PHE A 23 4.17 -4.63 -4.97
N ARG A 24 2.84 -4.58 -4.99
CA ARG A 24 2.01 -5.14 -6.09
C ARG A 24 1.47 -4.06 -7.03
N PHE A 25 2.05 -2.88 -6.99
CA PHE A 25 1.73 -1.74 -7.83
C PHE A 25 2.99 -0.95 -8.14
N ALA A 26 2.99 -0.23 -9.25
CA ALA A 26 3.96 0.80 -9.57
C ALA A 26 3.38 2.20 -9.31
N PRO A 27 4.24 3.23 -9.12
CA PRO A 27 3.77 4.61 -9.05
C PRO A 27 2.97 4.99 -10.30
N GLY A 28 1.76 5.52 -10.10
CA GLY A 28 0.84 5.91 -11.19
C GLY A 28 -0.12 4.81 -11.63
N ASP A 29 0.02 3.58 -11.14
CA ASP A 29 -0.94 2.51 -11.43
C ASP A 29 -2.30 2.79 -10.80
N GLN A 30 -3.36 2.54 -11.57
CA GLN A 30 -4.73 2.59 -11.05
C GLN A 30 -5.04 1.29 -10.31
N VAL A 31 -5.39 1.41 -9.03
CA VAL A 31 -5.76 0.28 -8.17
C VAL A 31 -7.27 0.29 -7.90
N SER A 32 -7.85 -0.91 -7.78
CA SER A 32 -9.27 -1.08 -7.44
C SER A 32 -9.47 -1.18 -5.94
N ASP A 33 -10.70 -0.97 -5.48
CA ASP A 33 -11.05 -1.18 -4.07
C ASP A 33 -10.77 -2.64 -3.65
N GLY A 34 -10.16 -2.81 -2.49
CA GLY A 34 -9.76 -4.13 -1.97
C GLY A 34 -8.52 -4.76 -2.63
N ALA A 35 -7.79 -4.04 -3.49
CA ALA A 35 -6.55 -4.55 -4.07
C ALA A 35 -5.43 -4.68 -3.03
N ASP A 36 -4.69 -5.80 -3.07
CA ASP A 36 -3.48 -5.97 -2.28
C ASP A 36 -2.37 -5.04 -2.80
N LEU A 37 -1.95 -4.08 -1.98
CA LEU A 37 -0.92 -3.11 -2.36
C LEU A 37 0.49 -3.56 -1.96
N VAL A 38 0.62 -4.12 -0.76
CA VAL A 38 1.91 -4.47 -0.15
C VAL A 38 1.80 -5.79 0.59
N GLU A 39 2.78 -6.66 0.40
CA GLU A 39 2.97 -7.86 1.22
C GLU A 39 3.90 -7.53 2.39
N LEU A 40 3.40 -7.67 3.62
CA LEU A 40 4.14 -7.38 4.86
C LEU A 40 4.37 -8.67 5.66
N GLU A 41 5.64 -8.98 5.90
CA GLU A 41 6.07 -10.05 6.81
C GLU A 41 6.27 -9.50 8.23
N GLU A 42 6.07 -10.31 9.26
CA GLU A 42 6.32 -9.88 10.63
C GLU A 42 7.82 -9.68 10.89
N ALA A 43 8.16 -8.58 11.56
CA ALA A 43 9.51 -8.36 12.06
C ALA A 43 9.63 -9.12 13.39
N SER A 44 10.32 -10.25 13.35
CA SER A 44 10.57 -11.09 14.52
C SER A 44 11.62 -10.52 15.46
#